data_AF-A0ABC8JQT4-F1
#
_entry.id   AF-A0ABC8JQT4-F1
#
_cell.length_a   1.000
_cell.length_b   1.000
_cell.length_c   1.000
_cell.angle_alpha   90.00
_cell.angle_beta   90.00
_cell.angle_gamma   90.00
#
_symmetry.space_group_name_H-M   'P 1'
#
loop_
_entity.id
_entity.type
_entity.pdbx_description
1 polymer ?
#
loop_
_entity_poly.entity_id
_entity_poly.type
_entity_poly.pdbx_seq_one_letter_code
_entity_poly.pdbx_strand_id
1 'polypeptide(L)'
;MAALMKRRRRIRRRRNMYHKRGLRAIKAKNGGVFPRHDAKSKVAALVEKPTKFYPAEDVKKPLANRCKLKASITPGTVLIILAGRFKGKRVVFLKQLSSGLLLCSNF
;
A
#
# COMPACT_ATOMS: atom_id res chain seq x y z
N MET A 1 -21.19 -11.33 13.95
CA MET A 1 -20.24 -10.49 14.74
C MET A 1 -19.16 -11.29 15.51
N ALA A 2 -19.46 -12.47 16.06
CA ALA A 2 -18.49 -13.28 16.83
C ALA A 2 -17.23 -13.73 16.03
N ALA A 3 -17.37 -14.10 14.75
CA ALA A 3 -16.25 -14.51 13.90
C ALA A 3 -15.25 -13.36 13.64
N LEU A 4 -15.75 -12.14 13.46
CA LEU A 4 -14.92 -10.93 13.29
C LEU A 4 -14.14 -10.61 14.56
N MET A 5 -14.78 -10.74 15.72
CA MET A 5 -14.12 -10.54 17.01
C MET A 5 -13.04 -11.61 17.26
N LYS A 6 -13.28 -12.88 16.91
CA LYS A 6 -12.26 -13.95 16.98
C LYS A 6 -11.09 -13.68 16.03
N ARG A 7 -11.34 -13.22 14.80
CA ARG A 7 -10.31 -12.85 13.81
C ARG A 7 -9.49 -11.65 14.27
N ARG A 8 -10.14 -10.59 14.78
CA ARG A 8 -9.47 -9.42 15.39
C ARG A 8 -8.61 -9.82 16.59
N ARG A 9 -9.10 -10.70 17.49
CA ARG A 9 -8.32 -11.22 18.62
C ARG A 9 -7.10 -12.02 18.15
N ARG A 10 -7.23 -12.86 17.11
CA ARG A 10 -6.12 -13.65 16.55
C ARG A 10 -5.04 -12.76 15.92
N ILE A 11 -5.44 -11.74 15.17
CA ILE A 11 -4.50 -10.76 14.55
C ILE A 11 -3.74 -9.99 15.64
N ARG A 12 -4.45 -9.50 16.67
CA ARG A 12 -3.82 -8.82 17.81
C ARG A 12 -2.81 -9.72 18.55
N ARG A 13 -3.17 -10.99 18.78
CA ARG A 13 -2.27 -11.97 19.42
C ARG A 13 -1.01 -12.20 18.59
N ARG A 14 -1.13 -12.39 17.27
CA ARG A 14 0.03 -12.55 16.37
C ARG A 14 0.90 -11.30 16.35
N ARG A 15 0.31 -10.10 16.26
CA ARG A 15 1.05 -8.82 16.27
C ARG A 15 1.90 -8.65 17.54
N ASN A 16 1.32 -8.88 18.72
CA ASN A 16 2.07 -8.80 19.98
C ASN A 16 3.21 -9.83 20.05
N MET A 17 3.02 -11.00 19.44
CA MET A 17 4.04 -12.05 19.45
C MET A 17 5.25 -11.70 18.56
N TYR A 18 5.02 -11.13 17.38
CA TYR A 18 6.11 -10.63 16.51
C TYR A 18 6.86 -9.47 17.14
N HIS A 19 6.16 -8.55 17.81
CA HIS A 19 6.79 -7.44 18.50
C HIS A 19 7.69 -7.91 19.66
N LYS A 20 7.21 -8.88 20.48
CA LYS A 20 8.03 -9.49 21.55
C LYS A 20 9.25 -10.24 21.02
N ARG A 21 9.14 -10.94 19.89
CA ARG A 21 10.28 -11.61 19.25
C ARG A 21 11.33 -10.62 18.75
N GLY A 22 10.91 -9.54 18.09
CA GLY A 22 11.81 -8.48 17.64
C GLY A 22 12.55 -7.81 18.79
N LEU A 23 11.82 -7.46 19.87
CA LEU A 23 12.41 -6.89 21.08
C LEU A 23 13.44 -7.83 21.74
N ARG A 24 13.14 -9.14 21.83
CA ARG A 24 14.10 -10.13 22.36
C ARG A 24 15.34 -10.27 21.49
N ALA A 25 15.19 -10.21 20.16
CA ALA A 25 16.33 -10.26 19.25
C ALA A 25 17.23 -9.02 19.39
N ILE A 26 16.64 -7.83 19.55
CA ILE A 26 17.38 -6.59 19.79
C ILE A 26 18.13 -6.66 21.13
N LYS A 27 17.48 -7.15 22.19
CA LYS A 27 18.10 -7.31 23.51
C LYS A 27 19.25 -8.32 23.50
N ALA A 28 19.09 -9.45 22.80
CA ALA A 28 20.13 -10.47 22.69
C ALA A 28 21.36 -9.97 21.91
N LYS A 29 21.16 -9.19 20.85
CA LYS A 29 22.25 -8.60 20.07
C LYS A 29 23.07 -7.56 20.86
N ASN A 30 22.44 -6.89 21.83
CA ASN A 30 23.06 -5.83 22.63
C ASN A 30 23.40 -6.31 24.05
N GLY A 31 23.83 -7.57 24.20
CA GLY A 31 24.37 -8.09 25.46
C GLY A 31 23.37 -8.14 26.62
N GLY A 32 22.07 -8.23 26.34
CA GLY A 32 21.03 -8.26 27.39
C GLY A 32 20.49 -6.89 27.78
N VAL A 33 20.95 -5.80 27.18
CA VAL A 33 20.50 -4.43 27.48
C VAL A 33 19.80 -3.83 26.25
N PHE A 34 18.64 -3.19 26.45
CA PHE A 34 18.01 -2.44 25.35
C PHE A 34 18.77 -1.13 25.13
N PRO A 35 18.96 -0.68 23.88
CA PRO A 35 19.54 0.64 23.60
C PRO A 35 18.76 1.73 24.33
N ARG A 36 19.42 2.43 25.25
CA ARG A 36 18.86 3.62 25.92
C ARG A 36 19.30 4.85 25.15
N HIS A 37 18.35 5.73 24.89
CA HIS A 37 18.64 7.10 24.48
C HIS A 37 18.44 8.00 25.70
N ASP A 38 19.37 7.93 26.65
CA ASP A 38 19.39 8.89 27.74
C ASP A 38 19.76 10.26 27.16
N ALA A 39 19.14 11.33 27.68
CA ALA A 39 19.45 12.69 27.24
C ALA A 39 20.91 13.00 27.61
N LYS A 40 21.78 12.99 26.60
CA LYS A 40 23.20 13.35 26.72
C LYS A 40 23.29 14.76 27.31
N SER A 41 23.97 14.91 28.45
CA SER A 41 24.19 16.19 29.12
C SER A 41 24.79 17.20 28.14
N LYS A 42 24.11 18.32 27.98
CA LYS A 42 24.36 19.34 26.97
C LYS A 42 25.49 20.26 27.46
N VAL A 43 26.73 19.81 27.36
CA VAL A 43 27.90 20.67 27.62
C VAL A 43 28.82 20.59 26.40
N ALA A 44 28.98 21.74 25.74
CA ALA A 44 29.95 22.07 24.70
C ALA A 44 29.87 21.30 23.36
N ALA A 45 29.02 21.77 22.44
CA ALA A 45 29.32 21.92 21.01
C ALA A 45 28.11 22.55 20.31
N LEU A 46 28.33 23.61 19.53
CA LEU A 46 27.36 24.03 18.51
C LEU A 46 27.20 22.86 17.52
N VAL A 47 26.15 22.07 17.67
CA VAL A 47 25.80 21.06 16.67
C VAL A 47 24.96 21.76 15.62
N GLU A 48 25.61 22.13 14.52
CA GLU A 48 24.92 22.53 13.29
C GLU A 48 23.88 21.45 12.97
N LYS A 49 22.62 21.86 12.90
CA LYS A 49 21.52 20.96 12.54
C LYS A 49 21.87 20.41 11.16
N PRO A 50 22.01 19.08 10.95
CA PRO A 50 22.28 18.57 9.62
C PRO A 50 21.18 19.09 8.69
N THR A 51 21.58 19.74 7.60
CA THR A 51 20.65 20.26 6.62
C THR A 51 19.76 19.12 6.14
N LYS A 52 18.45 19.36 6.04
CA LYS A 52 17.52 18.37 5.48
C LYS A 52 17.91 18.13 4.02
N PHE A 53 18.66 17.07 3.77
CA PHE A 53 19.07 16.66 2.44
C PHE A 53 17.84 16.15 1.69
N TYR A 54 17.36 16.95 0.72
CA TYR A 54 16.41 16.52 -0.30
C TYR A 54 17.22 16.11 -1.52
N PRO A 55 17.06 14.89 -2.06
CA PRO A 55 17.70 14.53 -3.32
C PRO A 55 17.22 15.52 -4.40
N ALA A 56 18.15 16.13 -5.13
CA ALA A 56 17.83 17.06 -6.22
C ALA A 56 17.07 16.36 -7.37
N GLU A 57 17.22 15.03 -7.45
CA GLU A 57 16.51 14.20 -8.40
C GLU A 57 15.28 13.57 -7.76
N ASP A 58 14.10 13.96 -8.25
CA ASP A 58 12.84 13.36 -7.88
C ASP A 58 12.74 11.94 -8.47
N VAL A 59 13.05 10.93 -7.65
CA VAL A 59 12.83 9.53 -8.03
C VAL A 59 11.33 9.28 -8.07
N LYS A 60 10.75 9.28 -9.27
CA LYS A 60 9.33 8.97 -9.48
C LYS A 60 9.01 7.58 -8.93
N LYS A 61 8.29 7.55 -7.81
CA LYS A 61 7.64 6.33 -7.34
C LYS A 61 6.59 5.94 -8.38
N PRO A 62 6.63 4.73 -8.94
CA PRO A 62 5.63 4.31 -9.92
C PRO A 62 4.26 4.30 -9.25
N LEU A 63 3.39 5.20 -9.70
CA LEU A 63 2.01 5.23 -9.24
C LEU A 63 1.29 4.01 -9.80
N ALA A 64 0.68 3.22 -8.91
CA ALA A 64 -0.14 2.08 -9.31
C ALA A 64 -1.48 2.57 -9.89
N ASN A 65 -1.46 3.05 -11.14
CA ASN A 65 -2.63 3.58 -11.85
C ASN A 65 -3.53 2.47 -12.42
N ARG A 66 -3.71 1.35 -11.71
CA ARG A 66 -4.64 0.31 -12.17
C ARG A 66 -6.07 0.77 -11.90
N CYS A 67 -6.78 1.16 -12.95
CA CYS A 67 -8.22 1.40 -12.90
C CYS A 67 -8.94 0.15 -12.40
N LYS A 68 -9.57 0.23 -11.24
CA LYS A 68 -10.37 -0.87 -10.69
C LYS A 68 -11.71 -0.90 -11.43
N LEU A 69 -12.08 -2.06 -11.95
CA LEU A 69 -13.39 -2.27 -12.55
C LEU A 69 -14.48 -2.36 -11.47
N LYS A 70 -15.70 -1.99 -11.84
CA LYS A 70 -16.90 -2.28 -11.05
C LYS A 70 -17.19 -3.78 -11.11
N ALA A 71 -17.72 -4.35 -10.02
CA ALA A 71 -17.97 -5.78 -9.90
C ALA A 71 -18.92 -6.35 -10.97
N SER A 72 -19.83 -5.54 -11.50
CA SER A 72 -20.78 -5.94 -12.55
C SER A 72 -20.17 -5.99 -13.94
N ILE A 73 -18.95 -5.50 -14.14
CA ILE A 73 -18.29 -5.46 -15.44
C ILE A 73 -17.38 -6.69 -15.51
N THR A 74 -17.98 -7.82 -15.88
CA THR A 74 -17.25 -9.07 -16.12
C THR A 74 -17.08 -9.31 -17.62
N PRO A 75 -15.99 -9.97 -18.04
CA PRO A 75 -15.83 -10.43 -19.43
C PRO A 75 -17.08 -11.14 -19.93
N GLY A 76 -17.58 -10.77 -21.11
CA GLY A 76 -18.84 -11.25 -21.69
C GLY A 76 -20.07 -10.40 -21.38
N THR A 77 -19.97 -9.41 -20.48
CA THR A 77 -21.09 -8.50 -20.20
C THR A 77 -21.33 -7.55 -21.37
N VAL A 78 -22.59 -7.34 -21.72
CA VAL A 78 -23.01 -6.35 -22.72
C VAL A 78 -23.08 -4.97 -22.08
N LEU A 79 -22.36 -4.01 -22.65
CA LEU A 79 -22.33 -2.62 -22.24
C LEU A 79 -23.05 -1.75 -23.28
N ILE A 80 -23.69 -0.66 -22.81
CA ILE A 80 -24.22 0.40 -23.67
C ILE A 80 -23.26 1.58 -23.58
N ILE A 81 -22.70 1.99 -24.72
CA ILE A 81 -21.82 3.15 -24.76
C ILE A 81 -22.68 4.42 -24.89
N LEU A 82 -22.48 5.37 -23.99
CA LEU A 82 -23.27 6.61 -23.94
C LEU A 82 -22.69 7.74 -24.80
N ALA A 83 -21.36 7.75 -24.99
CA ALA A 83 -20.65 8.83 -25.66
C ALA A 83 -19.55 8.31 -26.60
N GLY A 84 -19.14 9.13 -27.56
CA GLY A 84 -18.13 8.80 -28.56
C GLY A 84 -18.69 8.15 -29.82
N ARG A 85 -17.81 7.59 -30.66
CA ARG A 85 -18.16 7.08 -31.99
C ARG A 85 -19.14 5.91 -31.97
N PHE A 86 -19.15 5.12 -30.91
CA PHE A 86 -20.00 3.94 -30.73
C PHE A 86 -21.19 4.20 -29.80
N LYS A 87 -21.60 5.47 -29.61
CA LYS A 87 -22.75 5.83 -28.78
C LYS A 87 -24.03 5.09 -29.21
N GLY A 88 -24.83 4.65 -28.24
CA GLY A 88 -26.09 3.93 -28.45
C GLY A 88 -25.94 2.47 -28.89
N LYS A 89 -24.71 1.98 -29.17
CA LYS A 89 -24.48 0.59 -29.54
C LYS A 89 -24.32 -0.30 -28.32
N ARG A 90 -24.80 -1.54 -28.45
CA ARG A 90 -24.57 -2.63 -27.48
C ARG A 90 -23.28 -3.33 -27.86
N VAL A 91 -22.32 -3.39 -26.94
CA VAL A 91 -20.98 -3.92 -27.20
C VAL A 91 -20.61 -4.94 -26.12
N VAL A 92 -19.90 -6.01 -26.48
CA VAL A 92 -19.47 -7.04 -25.52
C VAL A 92 -18.10 -6.67 -24.95
N PHE A 93 -17.96 -6.70 -23.62
CA PHE A 93 -16.69 -6.47 -22.94
C PHE A 93 -15.82 -7.74 -22.95
N LEU A 94 -14.57 -7.65 -23.40
CA LEU A 94 -13.66 -8.81 -23.46
C LEU A 94 -12.66 -8.81 -22.30
N LYS A 95 -11.82 -7.77 -22.21
CA LYS A 95 -10.78 -7.64 -21.18
C LYS A 95 -10.37 -6.19 -20.95
N GLN A 96 -9.79 -5.92 -19.79
CA GLN A 96 -9.14 -4.64 -19.52
C GLN A 96 -7.71 -4.64 -20.04
N LEU A 97 -7.30 -3.55 -20.71
CA LEU A 97 -5.92 -3.33 -21.16
C LEU A 97 -5.04 -2.83 -20.00
N SER A 98 -3.73 -2.91 -20.17
CA SER A 98 -2.74 -2.38 -19.19
C SER A 98 -2.88 -0.88 -18.94
N SER A 99 -3.42 -0.14 -19.91
CA SER A 99 -3.74 1.29 -19.81
C SER A 99 -4.99 1.58 -18.96
N GLY A 100 -5.77 0.56 -18.60
CA GLY A 100 -7.04 0.72 -17.87
C GLY A 100 -8.29 0.82 -18.76
N LEU A 101 -8.12 0.92 -20.09
CA LEU A 101 -9.21 0.95 -21.07
C LEU A 101 -9.85 -0.44 -21.26
N LEU A 102 -11.10 -0.45 -21.72
CA LEU A 102 -11.85 -1.67 -21.99
C LEU A 102 -11.69 -2.07 -23.45
N LEU A 103 -11.26 -3.31 -23.70
CA LEU A 103 -11.36 -3.91 -25.02
C LEU A 103 -12.78 -4.43 -25.21
N CYS A 104 -13.47 -3.92 -26.22
CA CYS A 104 -14.85 -4.25 -26.51
C CYS A 104 -14.99 -4.62 -27.99
N SER A 105 -15.79 -5.66 -28.30
CA SER A 105 -16.09 -6.09 -29.67
C SER A 105 -17.54 -5.81 -30.02
N ASN A 106 -17.76 -5.25 -31.20
CA ASN A 106 -19.08 -5.16 -31.81
C ASN A 106 -19.30 -6.47 -32.57
N PHE A 107 -20.44 -7.13 -32.36
CA PHE A 107 -20.98 -8.06 -33.35
C PHE A 107 -21.76 -7.26 -34.39
#